data_AF-E1NRT7-F1
#
_entry.id   AF-E1NRT7-F1
#
_cell.length_a   1.000
_cell.length_b   1.000
_cell.length_c   1.000
_cell.angle_alpha   90.00
_cell.angle_beta   90.00
_cell.angle_gamma   90.00
#
_symmetry.space_group_name_H-M   'P 1'
#
loop_
_entity.id
_entity.type
_entity.pdbx_description
1 polymer ?
#
loop_
_entity_poly.entity_id
_entity_poly.type
_entity_poly.pdbx_seq_one_letter_code
_entity_poly.pdbx_strand_id
1 'polypeptide(L)' 'MKTILLKLKGPMQSWGTSSHFETRTTDYYPSKSAVIGIIAASFGYKRDNDEKNSKT' A
#
# COMPACT_ATOMS: atom_id res chain seq x y z
N MET A 1 7.99 21.50 7.15
CA MET A 1 7.48 20.11 7.24
C MET A 1 8.59 19.19 6.73
N LYS A 2 8.86 18.05 7.38
CA LYS A 2 9.84 17.07 6.86
C LYS A 2 9.12 16.09 5.94
N THR A 3 9.71 15.79 4.78
CA THR A 3 9.07 14.96 3.75
C THR A 3 10.10 13.99 3.17
N ILE A 4 9.66 12.77 2.86
CA ILE A 4 10.44 11.77 2.14
C ILE A 4 9.83 11.61 0.76
N LEU A 5 10.66 11.71 -0.29
CA LEU A 5 10.26 11.46 -1.66
C LEU A 5 10.59 10.02 -2.03
N LEU A 6 9.60 9.27 -2.54
CA LEU A 6 9.76 7.89 -2.97
C LEU A 6 9.50 7.77 -4.48
N LYS A 7 10.38 7.06 -5.19
CA LYS A 7 10.22 6.77 -6.61
C LYS A 7 9.67 5.35 -6.79
N LEU A 8 8.40 5.25 -7.14
CA LEU A 8 7.75 3.97 -7.45
C LEU A 8 7.84 3.72 -8.95
N LYS A 9 8.88 2.99 -9.39
CA LYS A 9 9.11 2.65 -10.81
C LYS A 9 9.30 1.15 -10.99
N GLY A 10 8.63 0.60 -12.01
CA GLY A 10 8.80 -0.76 -12.49
C GLY A 10 8.25 -0.90 -13.91
N PRO A 11 8.59 -1.96 -14.66
CA PRO A 11 8.07 -2.18 -16.01
C PRO A 11 6.55 -2.40 -16.04
N MET A 12 5.99 -2.95 -14.96
CA MET A 12 4.55 -3.12 -14.76
C MET A 12 4.19 -2.74 -13.32
N GLN A 13 3.02 -2.14 -13.14
CA GLN A 13 2.47 -1.75 -11.85
C GLN A 13 0.95 -1.98 -11.84
N SER A 14 0.39 -2.21 -10.66
CA SER A 14 -1.06 -2.33 -10.46
C SER A 14 -1.46 -1.71 -9.13
N TRP A 15 -2.40 -0.77 -9.19
CA TRP A 15 -2.88 0.08 -8.09
C TRP A 15 -4.41 0.02 -8.01
N GLY A 16 -4.94 -1.14 -7.62
CA GLY A 16 -6.39 -1.34 -7.52
C GLY A 16 -7.04 -0.50 -6.42
N THR A 17 -8.14 0.16 -6.75
CA THR A 17 -8.99 0.93 -5.81
C THR A 17 -10.42 0.41 -5.73
N SER A 18 -10.87 -0.25 -6.80
CA SER A 18 -12.13 -0.99 -6.86
C SER A 18 -11.90 -2.28 -7.65
N SER A 19 -12.64 -3.33 -7.32
CA SER A 19 -12.74 -4.52 -8.16
C SER A 19 -14.13 -5.10 -8.02
N HIS A 20 -14.87 -5.20 -9.12
CA HIS A 20 -16.09 -5.98 -9.18
C HIS A 20 -15.76 -7.37 -9.72
N PHE A 21 -16.07 -8.39 -8.91
CA PHE A 21 -15.83 -9.80 -9.24
C PHE A 21 -14.36 -10.09 -9.59
N GLU A 22 -14.12 -10.81 -10.68
CA GLU A 22 -12.79 -11.30 -11.09
C GLU A 22 -11.95 -10.24 -11.82
N THR A 23 -12.57 -9.14 -12.29
CA THR A 23 -11.84 -8.11 -13.03
C THR A 23 -11.09 -7.21 -12.07
N ARG A 24 -9.75 -7.22 -12.17
CA ARG A 24 -8.85 -6.37 -11.39
C ARG A 24 -8.45 -5.14 -12.21
N THR A 25 -9.10 -4.02 -11.92
CA THR A 25 -8.72 -2.72 -12.51
C THR A 25 -7.55 -2.11 -11.75
N THR A 26 -6.77 -1.29 -12.44
CA THR A 26 -5.68 -0.50 -11.85
C THR A 26 -5.87 0.98 -12.20
N ASP A 27 -5.57 1.85 -11.25
CA ASP A 27 -5.47 3.28 -11.52
C ASP A 27 -4.10 3.65 -12.09
N TYR A 28 -4.00 4.85 -12.68
CA TYR A 28 -2.77 5.41 -13.25
C TYR A 28 -1.70 5.76 -12.19
N TYR A 29 -2.11 5.90 -10.93
CA TYR A 29 -1.24 6.30 -9.82
C TYR A 29 -1.47 5.42 -8.58
N PRO A 30 -0.47 5.32 -7.69
CA PRO A 30 -0.61 4.57 -6.45
C PRO A 30 -1.77 5.07 -5.60
N SER A 31 -2.58 4.13 -5.11
CA SER A 31 -3.63 4.45 -4.15
C SER A 31 -3.05 4.69 -2.75
N LYS A 32 -3.80 5.41 -1.90
CA LYS A 32 -3.41 5.63 -0.49
C LYS A 32 -3.14 4.31 0.23
N SER A 33 -4.00 3.30 0.04
CA SER A 33 -3.86 1.98 0.66
C SER A 33 -2.62 1.24 0.16
N ALA A 34 -2.27 1.36 -1.13
CA ALA A 34 -1.07 0.75 -1.67
C ALA A 34 0.22 1.34 -1.06
N VAL A 35 0.31 2.67 -0.94
CA VAL A 35 1.48 3.33 -0.34
C VAL A 35 1.63 2.94 1.13
N ILE A 36 0.54 2.93 1.90
CA ILE A 36 0.56 2.49 3.30
C ILE A 36 1.00 1.02 3.40
N GLY A 37 0.51 0.14 2.52
CA GLY A 37 0.87 -1.27 2.49
C GLY A 37 2.36 -1.50 2.21
N ILE A 38 2.95 -0.77 1.26
CA ILE A 38 4.39 -0.85 0.94
C ILE A 38 5.24 -0.43 2.16
N ILE A 39 4.84 0.65 2.83
CA ILE A 39 5.55 1.13 4.03
C ILE A 39 5.43 0.12 5.16
N ALA A 40 4.22 -0.38 5.44
CA ALA A 40 3.97 -1.41 6.45
C ALA A 40 4.75 -2.70 6.19
N ALA A 41 4.83 -3.13 4.93
CA ALA A 41 5.62 -4.29 4.53
C ALA A 41 7.13 -4.06 4.74
N SER A 42 7.62 -2.84 4.48
CA SER A 42 9.01 -2.47 4.74
C SER A 42 9.37 -2.50 6.23
N PHE A 43 8.40 -2.26 7.12
CA PHE A 43 8.52 -2.45 8.57
C PHE A 43 8.29 -3.91 9.03
N GLY A 44 7.92 -4.83 8.13
CA GLY A 44 7.68 -6.23 8.45
C GLY A 44 6.36 -6.50 9.19
N TYR A 45 5.35 -5.63 9.03
CA TYR A 45 4.04 -5.87 9.65
C TYR A 45 3.31 -7.04 9.00
N LYS A 46 2.78 -7.93 9.83
CA LYS A 46 1.86 -9.00 9.40
C LYS A 46 0.46 -8.43 9.25
N ARG A 47 -0.33 -8.99 8.33
CA ARG A 47 -1.68 -8.53 7.99
C ARG A 47 -2.65 -8.62 9.17
N ASP A 48 -2.53 -9.69 9.96
CA ASP A 48 -3.43 -9.99 11.09
C ASP A 48 -2.83 -9.53 12.44
N ASN A 49 -1.87 -8.59 12.40
CA ASN A 49 -1.25 -8.07 13.61
C ASN A 49 -2.07 -6.93 14.21
N ASP A 50 -3.29 -7.24 14.63
CA ASP A 50 -4.21 -6.27 15.25
C ASP A 50 -3.76 -5.87 16.67
N GLU A 51 -2.86 -6.65 17.29
CA GLU A 51 -2.52 -6.52 18.71
C GLU A 51 -1.47 -5.46 19.05
N LYS A 52 -0.84 -4.80 18.06
CA LYS A 52 0.24 -3.83 18.33
C LYS A 52 -0.19 -2.38 18.54
N ASN A 53 -1.49 -2.06 18.52
CA ASN A 53 -1.98 -0.70 18.77
C ASN A 53 -2.48 -0.45 20.21
N SER A 54 -2.19 -1.34 21.16
CA SER A 54 -2.67 -1.24 22.57
C SER A 54 -1.60 -0.78 23.59
N LYS A 55 -0.38 -0.44 23.16
CA LYS A 55 0.65 0.06 24.09
C LYS A 55 1.44 1.24 23.54
N THR A 56 0.84 2.42 23.60
CA THR A 56 1.52 3.69 23.90
C THR A 56 0.50 4.57 24.60
#